data_AF-A0AAP2Z2E3-F1
#
_entry.id   AF-A0AAP2Z2E3-F1
#
_cell.length_a   1.000
_cell.length_b   1.000
_cell.length_c   1.000
_cell.angle_alpha   90.00
_cell.angle_beta   90.00
_cell.angle_gamma   90.00
#
_symmetry.space_group_name_H-M   'P 1'
#
loop_
_entity.id
_entity.type
_entity.pdbx_description
1 polymer ?
#
loop_
_entity_poly.entity_id
_entity_poly.type
_entity_poly.pdbx_seq_one_letter_code
_entity_poly.pdbx_strand_id
1 'polypeptide(L)'
;MSNSVGSPRNPGGGEGDPFGDDDVLPIEKQRRAHQFLTQETRYHIIQAVLGHPRYLGTLDELEYLVPKNRSTIREHLDRLADKQVMTKYKYRGDEAERNDPREFWGFTSYGITILDEYSYLRYVPVLRALQEHLYLTEKIERHQNAPRPDLPENVSDALRIPEIDDETEAIIDDVLAARDRDGSRLFDAPPIEPDEAVETEDGADRPLDELF
;
A
#
# COMPACT_ATOMS: atom_id res chain seq x y z
N MET A 1 11.27 54.86 27.80
CA MET A 1 11.95 54.12 26.73
C MET A 1 11.60 52.65 26.91
N SER A 2 10.77 52.13 26.02
CA SER A 2 10.21 50.77 26.08
C SER A 2 11.22 49.80 25.47
N ASN A 3 11.72 48.84 26.26
CA ASN A 3 12.47 47.72 25.71
C ASN A 3 11.54 46.50 25.65
N SER A 4 11.08 46.22 24.43
CA SER A 4 10.37 45.02 24.03
C SER A 4 11.35 43.84 24.10
N VAL A 5 11.08 42.88 24.98
CA VAL A 5 11.79 41.61 25.03
C VAL A 5 11.21 40.73 23.92
N GLY A 6 11.97 40.60 22.83
CA GLY A 6 11.68 39.62 21.79
C GLY A 6 11.87 38.21 22.34
N SER A 7 10.80 37.41 22.35
CA SER A 7 10.87 35.97 22.58
C SER A 7 11.86 35.33 21.61
N PRO A 8 12.68 34.37 22.06
CA PRO A 8 13.58 33.67 21.16
C PRO A 8 12.74 32.79 20.23
N ARG A 9 12.81 33.07 18.93
CA ARG A 9 12.33 32.17 17.89
C ARG A 9 13.15 30.89 17.98
N ASN A 10 12.49 29.80 18.35
CA ASN A 10 13.05 28.47 18.32
C ASN A 10 13.31 28.07 16.84
N PRO A 11 14.55 27.80 16.40
CA PRO A 11 14.83 27.35 15.05
C PRO A 11 14.84 25.82 15.05
N GLY A 12 13.66 25.22 15.22
CA GLY A 12 13.45 23.81 14.96
C GLY A 12 12.38 23.72 13.87
N GLY A 13 12.78 23.42 12.64
CA GLY A 13 11.85 23.16 11.55
C GLY A 13 11.02 21.94 11.91
N GLY A 14 9.84 22.16 12.49
CA GLY A 14 8.80 21.15 12.54
C GLY A 14 8.33 20.93 11.11
N GLU A 15 8.53 19.74 10.58
CA GLU A 15 7.67 19.25 9.51
C GLU A 15 6.24 19.34 10.05
N GLY A 16 5.49 20.32 9.57
CA GLY A 16 4.11 20.53 9.99
C GLY A 16 3.30 19.27 9.74
N ASP A 17 2.37 18.98 10.65
CA ASP A 17 1.44 17.86 10.48
C ASP A 17 0.77 17.96 9.09
N PRO A 18 0.92 16.94 8.21
CA PRO A 18 0.47 17.03 6.83
C PRO A 18 -1.05 17.19 6.68
N PHE A 19 -1.85 17.04 7.75
CA PHE A 19 -3.28 17.36 7.76
C PHE A 19 -3.65 18.74 8.34
N GLY A 20 -2.68 19.47 8.90
CA GLY A 20 -2.80 20.89 9.21
C GLY A 20 -1.80 21.41 10.24
N ASP A 21 -1.45 22.69 10.12
CA ASP A 21 -0.59 23.41 11.07
C ASP A 21 -1.24 23.55 12.45
N ASP A 22 -0.48 24.01 13.45
CA ASP A 22 -0.93 24.20 14.84
C ASP A 22 -2.16 25.13 14.96
N ASP A 23 -2.40 25.99 13.97
CA ASP A 23 -3.53 26.94 13.93
C ASP A 23 -4.85 26.31 13.45
N VAL A 24 -4.84 25.05 12.97
CA VAL A 24 -6.05 24.34 12.52
C VAL A 24 -6.72 23.62 13.68
N LEU A 25 -8.03 23.83 13.85
CA LEU A 25 -8.82 23.15 14.88
C LEU A 25 -8.65 21.62 14.80
N PRO A 26 -8.51 20.90 15.93
CA PRO A 26 -8.29 19.44 15.93
C PRO A 26 -9.34 18.66 15.13
N ILE A 27 -10.62 19.05 15.22
CA ILE A 27 -11.72 18.42 14.48
C ILE A 27 -11.54 18.57 12.96
N GLU A 28 -11.01 19.69 12.50
CA GLU A 28 -10.76 19.92 11.07
C GLU A 28 -9.59 19.08 10.56
N LYS A 29 -8.54 18.90 11.37
CA LYS A 29 -7.45 17.97 11.06
C LYS A 29 -7.98 16.55 10.93
N GLN A 30 -8.79 16.11 11.89
CA GLN A 30 -9.40 14.78 11.87
C GLN A 30 -10.33 14.58 10.66
N ARG A 31 -11.13 15.59 10.32
CA ARG A 31 -12.01 15.53 9.14
C ARG A 31 -11.20 15.39 7.85
N ARG A 32 -10.11 16.14 7.71
CA ARG A 32 -9.22 16.09 6.53
C ARG A 32 -8.51 14.75 6.41
N ALA A 33 -7.94 14.24 7.51
CA ALA A 33 -7.29 12.94 7.52
C ALA A 33 -8.28 11.82 7.17
N HIS A 34 -9.45 11.81 7.80
CA HIS A 34 -10.50 10.85 7.48
C HIS A 34 -10.91 10.91 6.00
N GLN A 35 -11.29 12.09 5.49
CA GLN A 35 -11.66 12.27 4.08
C GLN A 35 -10.55 11.86 3.12
N PHE A 36 -9.30 12.10 3.50
CA PHE A 36 -8.15 11.71 2.71
C PHE A 36 -8.04 10.18 2.64
N LEU A 37 -8.04 9.49 3.79
CA LEU A 37 -7.90 8.02 3.84
C LEU A 37 -9.07 7.28 3.20
N THR A 38 -10.30 7.76 3.37
CA THR A 38 -11.51 7.10 2.87
C THR A 38 -11.78 7.31 1.38
N GLN A 39 -10.87 7.97 0.65
CA GLN A 39 -11.01 8.01 -0.80
C GLN A 39 -10.77 6.60 -1.36
N GLU A 40 -11.69 6.15 -2.21
CA GLU A 40 -11.79 4.77 -2.69
C GLU A 40 -10.44 4.15 -3.07
N THR A 41 -9.67 4.74 -3.99
CA THR A 41 -8.40 4.17 -4.44
C THR A 41 -7.35 4.09 -3.31
N ARG A 42 -7.22 5.15 -2.49
CA ARG A 42 -6.27 5.14 -1.36
C ARG A 42 -6.65 4.10 -0.33
N TYR A 43 -7.94 3.96 -0.07
CA TYR A 43 -8.45 2.94 0.84
C TYR A 43 -8.06 1.54 0.37
N HIS A 44 -8.26 1.21 -0.92
CA HIS A 44 -7.84 -0.08 -1.48
C HIS A 44 -6.31 -0.29 -1.41
N ILE A 45 -5.50 0.75 -1.69
CA ILE A 45 -4.03 0.67 -1.56
C ILE A 45 -3.63 0.38 -0.11
N ILE A 46 -4.21 1.10 0.85
CA ILE A 46 -3.93 0.91 2.28
C ILE A 46 -4.28 -0.52 2.69
N GLN A 47 -5.46 -1.01 2.31
CA GLN A 47 -5.87 -2.38 2.61
C GLN A 47 -4.95 -3.42 1.97
N ALA A 48 -4.56 -3.21 0.70
CA ALA A 48 -3.65 -4.09 -0.02
C ALA A 48 -2.28 -4.19 0.69
N VAL A 49 -1.73 -3.08 1.18
CA VAL A 49 -0.45 -3.11 1.90
C VAL A 49 -0.60 -3.65 3.33
N LEU A 50 -1.70 -3.35 4.03
CA LEU A 50 -1.95 -3.89 5.38
C LEU A 50 -2.14 -5.42 5.38
N GLY A 51 -2.75 -5.98 4.33
CA GLY A 51 -2.91 -7.43 4.19
C GLY A 51 -1.63 -8.15 3.74
N HIS A 52 -0.65 -7.43 3.19
CA HIS A 52 0.56 -8.04 2.64
C HIS A 52 1.38 -8.75 3.76
N PRO A 53 1.91 -9.96 3.54
CA PRO A 53 2.66 -10.71 4.56
C PRO A 53 3.85 -9.95 5.16
N ARG A 54 4.54 -9.18 4.32
CA ARG A 54 5.66 -8.29 4.68
C ARG A 54 5.30 -6.80 4.83
N TYR A 55 4.01 -6.44 4.75
CA TYR A 55 3.51 -5.05 4.79
C TYR A 55 4.20 -4.07 3.82
N LEU A 56 4.68 -4.62 2.71
CA LEU A 56 5.38 -3.90 1.65
C LEU A 56 4.79 -4.40 0.35
N GLY A 57 4.28 -3.53 -0.51
CA GLY A 57 3.70 -3.91 -1.80
C GLY A 57 4.50 -3.34 -2.97
N THR A 58 4.73 -4.13 -4.00
CA THR A 58 5.23 -3.64 -5.28
C THR A 58 4.10 -3.00 -6.08
N LEU A 59 4.47 -2.19 -7.08
CA LEU A 59 3.46 -1.59 -7.95
C LEU A 59 2.68 -2.66 -8.75
N ASP A 60 3.32 -3.77 -9.11
CA ASP A 60 2.66 -4.86 -9.86
C ASP A 60 1.65 -5.62 -8.97
N GLU A 61 1.98 -5.84 -7.69
CA GLU A 61 1.04 -6.41 -6.71
C GLU A 61 -0.14 -5.48 -6.44
N LEU A 62 0.11 -4.17 -6.33
CA LEU A 62 -0.96 -3.19 -6.15
C LEU A 62 -1.85 -3.09 -7.39
N GLU A 63 -1.28 -3.17 -8.60
CA GLU A 63 -2.04 -3.23 -9.85
C GLU A 63 -2.92 -4.49 -9.95
N TYR A 64 -2.49 -5.59 -9.34
CA TYR A 64 -3.28 -6.82 -9.25
C TYR A 64 -4.47 -6.69 -8.26
N LEU A 65 -4.27 -6.03 -7.12
CA LEU A 65 -5.25 -5.98 -6.02
C LEU A 65 -6.19 -4.78 -6.06
N VAL A 66 -5.76 -3.67 -6.66
CA VAL A 66 -6.52 -2.41 -6.65
C VAL A 66 -7.26 -2.28 -7.99
N PRO A 67 -8.59 -2.06 -8.00
CA PRO A 67 -9.40 -1.99 -9.22
C PRO A 67 -9.24 -0.65 -9.94
N LYS A 68 -7.99 -0.23 -10.22
CA LYS A 68 -7.61 0.99 -10.94
C LYS A 68 -6.37 0.71 -11.79
N ASN A 69 -6.18 1.50 -12.83
CA ASN A 69 -4.99 1.39 -13.67
C ASN A 69 -3.71 1.84 -12.91
N ARG A 70 -2.57 1.42 -13.45
CA ARG A 70 -1.25 1.68 -12.89
C ARG A 70 -0.91 3.16 -12.69
N SER A 71 -1.33 4.06 -13.59
CA SER A 71 -1.02 5.49 -13.47
C SER A 71 -1.82 6.13 -12.35
N THR A 72 -3.10 5.78 -12.20
CA THR A 72 -3.94 6.17 -11.08
C THR A 72 -3.37 5.65 -9.75
N ILE A 73 -2.93 4.39 -9.69
CA ILE A 73 -2.30 3.85 -8.47
C ILE A 73 -1.05 4.65 -8.09
N ARG A 74 -0.15 4.93 -9.04
CA ARG A 74 1.04 5.76 -8.80
C ARG A 74 0.68 7.14 -8.25
N GLU A 75 -0.28 7.82 -8.88
CA GLU A 75 -0.73 9.14 -8.42
C GLU A 75 -1.22 9.09 -6.97
N HIS A 76 -1.96 8.04 -6.59
CA HIS A 76 -2.43 7.89 -5.22
C HIS A 76 -1.32 7.54 -4.23
N LEU A 77 -0.32 6.75 -4.64
CA LEU A 77 0.87 6.47 -3.84
C LEU A 77 1.70 7.74 -3.62
N ASP A 78 1.88 8.56 -4.65
CA ASP A 78 2.57 9.85 -4.53
C ASP A 78 1.83 10.78 -3.55
N ARG A 79 0.50 10.87 -3.65
CA ARG A 79 -0.31 11.63 -2.68
C ARG A 79 -0.19 11.09 -1.24
N LEU A 80 -0.14 9.78 -1.08
CA LEU A 80 0.08 9.14 0.23
C LEU A 80 1.48 9.45 0.79
N ALA A 81 2.48 9.52 -0.08
CA ALA A 81 3.84 9.93 0.27
C ALA A 81 3.94 11.42 0.62
N ASP A 82 3.26 12.29 -0.13
CA ASP A 82 3.18 13.72 0.15
C ASP A 82 2.58 13.99 1.54
N LYS A 83 1.66 13.13 1.99
CA LYS A 83 1.07 13.17 3.33
C LYS A 83 1.83 12.33 4.35
N GLN A 84 3.02 11.87 3.99
CA GLN A 84 3.90 11.04 4.82
C GLN A 84 3.21 9.78 5.36
N VAL A 85 2.10 9.32 4.78
CA VAL A 85 1.40 8.10 5.22
C VAL A 85 2.17 6.87 4.75
N MET A 86 2.70 6.93 3.52
CA MET A 86 3.48 5.85 2.94
C MET A 86 4.81 6.37 2.42
N THR A 87 5.76 5.48 2.20
CA THR A 87 7.02 5.81 1.55
C THR A 87 7.50 4.64 0.69
N LYS A 88 8.43 4.95 -0.19
CA LYS A 88 9.08 3.97 -1.04
C LYS A 88 10.33 3.42 -0.35
N TYR A 89 10.31 2.13 -0.08
CA TYR A 89 11.43 1.35 0.42
C TYR A 89 12.22 0.77 -0.75
N LYS A 90 13.55 0.87 -0.67
CA LYS A 90 14.46 0.32 -1.69
C LYS A 90 15.25 -0.82 -1.10
N TYR A 91 15.11 -2.01 -1.70
CA TYR A 91 15.99 -3.13 -1.38
C TYR A 91 17.34 -2.94 -2.09
N ARG A 92 18.41 -2.98 -1.31
CA ARG A 92 19.80 -2.83 -1.80
C ARG A 92 20.63 -4.10 -1.65
N GLY A 93 20.03 -5.21 -1.20
CA GLY A 93 20.74 -6.48 -1.07
C GLY A 93 21.04 -7.10 -2.43
N ASP A 94 22.06 -7.95 -2.45
CA ASP A 94 22.52 -8.66 -3.65
C ASP A 94 21.73 -9.96 -3.91
N GLU A 95 20.85 -10.35 -2.98
CA GLU A 95 20.03 -11.57 -3.06
C GLU A 95 18.90 -11.47 -4.08
N ALA A 96 18.56 -10.26 -4.55
CA ALA A 96 17.50 -10.04 -5.52
C ALA A 96 17.94 -10.49 -6.93
N GLU A 97 17.13 -11.35 -7.54
CA GLU A 97 17.34 -11.77 -8.92
C GLU A 97 17.15 -10.62 -9.92
N ARG A 98 17.57 -10.83 -11.17
CA ARG A 98 17.50 -9.80 -12.21
C ARG A 98 16.09 -9.27 -12.45
N ASN A 99 15.08 -10.12 -12.28
CA ASN A 99 13.67 -9.78 -12.52
C ASN A 99 12.91 -9.44 -11.23
N ASP A 100 13.61 -9.41 -10.09
CA ASP A 100 12.96 -9.11 -8.82
C ASP A 100 12.71 -7.61 -8.65
N PRO A 101 11.58 -7.25 -8.02
CA PRO A 101 11.31 -5.88 -7.64
C PRO A 101 12.35 -5.37 -6.64
N ARG A 102 12.80 -4.12 -6.82
CA ARG A 102 13.71 -3.43 -5.88
C ARG A 102 13.06 -2.27 -5.15
N GLU A 103 11.87 -1.87 -5.58
CA GLU A 103 11.12 -0.76 -5.01
C GLU A 103 9.79 -1.27 -4.48
N PHE A 104 9.53 -0.96 -3.22
CA PHE A 104 8.36 -1.40 -2.47
C PHE A 104 7.71 -0.21 -1.80
N TRP A 105 6.40 -0.26 -1.60
CA TRP A 105 5.63 0.75 -0.90
C TRP A 105 5.17 0.21 0.45
N GLY A 106 5.44 0.97 1.51
CA GLY A 106 5.07 0.61 2.89
C GLY A 106 4.66 1.84 3.68
N PHE A 107 4.16 1.61 4.89
CA PHE A 107 3.77 2.68 5.80
C PHE A 107 4.98 3.31 6.49
N THR A 108 4.91 4.62 6.71
CA THR A 108 5.86 5.31 7.59
C THR A 108 5.43 5.17 9.05
N SER A 109 6.29 5.61 9.97
CA SER A 109 5.94 5.77 11.39
C SER A 109 4.70 6.64 11.61
N TYR A 110 4.61 7.76 10.88
CA TYR A 110 3.46 8.68 10.97
C TYR A 110 2.18 8.05 10.40
N GLY A 111 2.29 7.37 9.26
CA GLY A 111 1.18 6.66 8.64
C GLY A 111 0.59 5.60 9.55
N ILE A 112 1.45 4.81 10.22
CA ILE A 112 1.01 3.84 11.22
C ILE A 112 0.24 4.49 12.37
N THR A 113 0.76 5.58 12.95
CA THR A 113 0.06 6.29 14.05
C THR A 113 -1.34 6.73 13.65
N ILE A 114 -1.49 7.27 12.44
CA ILE A 114 -2.81 7.67 11.92
C ILE A 114 -3.70 6.47 11.66
N LEU A 115 -3.17 5.41 11.04
CA LEU A 115 -3.96 4.20 10.78
C LEU A 115 -4.44 3.55 12.08
N ASP A 116 -3.67 3.62 13.15
CA ASP A 116 -4.09 3.19 14.49
C ASP A 116 -5.22 4.08 15.05
N GLU A 117 -5.07 5.41 14.98
CA GLU A 117 -6.09 6.37 15.43
C GLU A 117 -7.45 6.14 14.74
N TYR A 118 -7.43 5.80 13.44
CA TYR A 118 -8.64 5.48 12.67
C TYR A 118 -9.02 4.00 12.66
N SER A 119 -8.42 3.18 13.53
CA SER A 119 -8.74 1.75 13.71
C SER A 119 -8.56 0.88 12.47
N TYR A 120 -7.70 1.26 11.53
CA TYR A 120 -7.36 0.43 10.37
C TYR A 120 -6.56 -0.81 10.78
N LEU A 121 -5.67 -0.67 11.78
CA LEU A 121 -4.79 -1.77 12.21
C LEU A 121 -5.58 -2.97 12.77
N ARG A 122 -6.77 -2.73 13.31
CA ARG A 122 -7.69 -3.78 13.77
C ARG A 122 -8.05 -4.80 12.68
N TYR A 123 -8.05 -4.38 11.41
CA TYR A 123 -8.44 -5.22 10.28
C TYR A 123 -7.27 -5.98 9.66
N VAL A 124 -6.03 -5.73 10.08
CA VAL A 124 -4.84 -6.42 9.54
C VAL A 124 -4.99 -7.95 9.51
N PRO A 125 -5.48 -8.63 10.57
CA PRO A 125 -5.54 -10.08 10.55
C PRO A 125 -6.53 -10.60 9.51
N VAL A 126 -7.67 -9.93 9.35
CA VAL A 126 -8.68 -10.26 8.32
C VAL A 126 -8.12 -10.01 6.92
N LEU A 127 -7.45 -8.87 6.70
CA LEU A 127 -6.85 -8.53 5.40
C LEU A 127 -5.74 -9.51 5.01
N ARG A 128 -4.98 -10.01 5.99
CA ARG A 128 -3.95 -11.03 5.79
C ARG A 128 -4.56 -12.36 5.37
N ALA A 129 -5.54 -12.85 6.13
CA ALA A 129 -6.23 -14.09 5.81
C ALA A 129 -6.87 -14.03 4.40
N LEU A 130 -7.47 -12.89 4.05
CA LEU A 130 -8.02 -12.68 2.70
C LEU A 130 -6.96 -12.78 1.60
N GLN A 131 -5.79 -12.14 1.77
CA GLN A 131 -4.73 -12.17 0.75
C GLN A 131 -4.04 -13.52 0.62
N GLU A 132 -3.88 -14.26 1.72
CA GLU A 132 -3.31 -15.62 1.71
C GLU A 132 -4.15 -16.60 0.88
N HIS A 133 -5.46 -16.34 0.76
CA HIS A 133 -6.39 -17.16 -0.01
C HIS A 133 -6.67 -16.62 -1.43
N LEU A 134 -6.01 -15.54 -1.85
CA LEU A 134 -6.15 -15.07 -3.23
C LEU A 134 -5.41 -16.01 -4.17
N TYR A 135 -6.04 -16.30 -5.31
CA TYR A 135 -5.31 -16.86 -6.44
C TYR A 135 -4.29 -15.81 -6.90
N LEU A 136 -3.01 -16.17 -6.93
CA LEU A 136 -1.96 -15.30 -7.46
C LEU A 136 -1.48 -15.86 -8.80
N THR A 137 -1.26 -14.97 -9.76
CA THR A 137 -0.51 -15.36 -10.96
C THR A 137 0.95 -15.62 -10.59
N GLU A 138 1.65 -16.46 -11.35
CA GLU A 138 3.07 -16.79 -11.12
C GLU A 138 3.95 -15.53 -10.99
N LYS A 139 3.65 -14.49 -11.77
CA LYS A 139 4.36 -13.21 -11.68
C LYS A 139 4.16 -12.54 -10.33
N ILE A 140 2.92 -12.49 -9.84
CA ILE A 140 2.58 -11.81 -8.59
C ILE A 140 3.12 -12.62 -7.40
N GLU A 141 3.02 -13.94 -7.42
CA GLU A 141 3.61 -14.81 -6.39
C GLU A 141 5.13 -14.66 -6.31
N ARG A 142 5.82 -14.60 -7.45
CA ARG A 142 7.28 -14.33 -7.48
C ARG A 142 7.61 -12.98 -6.85
N HIS A 143 6.85 -11.94 -7.18
CA HIS A 143 7.05 -10.61 -6.61
C HIS A 143 6.80 -10.62 -5.10
N GLN A 144 5.75 -11.29 -4.62
CA GLN A 144 5.41 -11.41 -3.20
C GLN A 144 6.55 -12.03 -2.39
N ASN A 145 7.15 -13.09 -2.93
CA ASN A 145 8.24 -13.83 -2.31
C ASN A 145 9.63 -13.21 -2.51
N ALA A 146 9.76 -12.15 -3.31
CA ALA A 146 11.04 -11.50 -3.56
C ALA A 146 11.66 -10.90 -2.28
N PRO A 147 13.01 -10.82 -2.18
CA PRO A 147 13.69 -10.18 -1.06
C PRO A 147 13.25 -8.73 -0.85
N ARG A 148 12.97 -8.36 0.40
CA ARG A 148 12.41 -7.07 0.79
C ARG A 148 13.24 -6.46 1.92
N PRO A 149 13.30 -5.12 2.01
CA PRO A 149 13.99 -4.45 3.10
C PRO A 149 13.19 -4.59 4.39
N ASP A 150 13.87 -4.58 5.53
CA ASP A 150 13.21 -4.54 6.83
C ASP A 150 12.51 -3.20 7.06
N LEU A 151 11.37 -3.27 7.74
CA LEU A 151 10.64 -2.09 8.18
C LEU A 151 11.31 -1.48 9.42
N PRO A 152 11.14 -0.17 9.66
CA PRO A 152 11.54 0.44 10.92
C PRO A 152 10.86 -0.26 12.10
N GLU A 153 11.58 -0.43 13.21
CA GLU A 153 11.12 -1.19 14.39
C GLU A 153 9.74 -0.73 14.89
N ASN A 154 9.53 0.59 14.97
CA ASN A 154 8.26 1.15 15.42
C ASN A 154 7.08 0.84 14.46
N VAL A 155 7.35 0.63 13.17
CA VAL A 155 6.34 0.26 12.17
C VAL A 155 6.05 -1.23 12.29
N SER A 156 7.09 -2.07 12.37
CA SER A 156 6.91 -3.51 12.53
C SER A 156 6.22 -3.88 13.83
N ASP A 157 6.51 -3.18 14.92
CA ASP A 157 5.91 -3.43 16.23
C ASP A 157 4.41 -3.12 16.24
N ALA A 158 4.00 -1.99 15.65
CA ALA A 158 2.60 -1.62 15.56
C ALA A 158 1.79 -2.53 14.63
N LEU A 159 2.43 -3.06 13.58
CA LEU A 159 1.82 -4.00 12.65
C LEU A 159 1.81 -5.43 13.16
N ARG A 160 2.52 -5.72 14.26
CA ARG A 160 2.55 -7.05 14.87
C ARG A 160 1.12 -7.42 15.26
N ILE A 161 0.57 -8.36 14.50
CA ILE A 161 -0.79 -8.85 14.68
C ILE A 161 -0.92 -9.31 16.15
N PRO A 162 -1.86 -8.76 16.93
CA PRO A 162 -2.28 -9.45 18.14
C PRO A 162 -2.86 -10.79 17.69
N GLU A 163 -2.38 -11.90 18.27
CA GLU A 163 -2.90 -13.23 18.00
C GLU A 163 -4.43 -13.15 18.03
N ILE A 164 -5.07 -13.42 16.89
CA ILE A 164 -6.51 -13.59 16.88
C ILE A 164 -6.76 -14.85 17.71
N ASP A 165 -7.78 -14.86 18.55
CA ASP A 165 -8.13 -16.09 19.24
C ASP A 165 -8.50 -17.19 18.23
N ASP A 166 -8.22 -18.44 18.62
CA ASP A 166 -8.49 -19.64 17.81
C ASP A 166 -9.95 -19.72 17.33
N GLU A 167 -10.88 -19.11 18.09
CA GLU A 167 -12.31 -19.07 17.74
C GLU A 167 -12.56 -18.17 16.52
N THR A 168 -11.99 -16.97 16.50
CA THR A 168 -12.13 -16.05 15.38
C THR A 168 -11.39 -16.54 14.15
N GLU A 169 -10.21 -17.16 14.31
CA GLU A 169 -9.48 -17.80 13.21
C GLU A 169 -10.33 -18.91 12.57
N ALA A 170 -10.91 -19.80 13.38
CA ALA A 170 -11.80 -20.85 12.89
C ALA A 170 -13.04 -20.31 12.16
N ILE A 171 -13.60 -19.18 12.60
CA ILE A 171 -14.73 -18.52 11.92
C ILE A 171 -14.31 -17.99 10.54
N ILE A 172 -13.13 -17.36 10.44
CA ILE A 172 -12.60 -16.85 9.17
C ILE A 172 -12.39 -18.01 8.20
N ASP A 173 -11.74 -19.08 8.65
CA ASP A 173 -11.47 -20.27 7.84
C ASP A 173 -12.76 -20.94 7.36
N ASP A 174 -13.76 -21.10 8.23
CA ASP A 174 -15.04 -21.72 7.84
C ASP A 174 -15.79 -20.84 6.82
N VAL A 175 -15.77 -19.52 6.97
CA VAL A 175 -16.37 -18.59 6.01
C VAL A 175 -15.65 -18.64 4.65
N LEU A 176 -14.33 -18.72 4.64
CA LEU A 176 -13.54 -18.84 3.41
C LEU A 176 -13.79 -20.21 2.74
N ALA A 177 -13.72 -21.29 3.51
CA ALA A 177 -13.93 -22.66 3.03
C ALA A 177 -15.36 -22.92 2.55
N ALA A 178 -16.37 -22.33 3.18
CA ALA A 178 -17.76 -22.41 2.72
C ALA A 178 -17.95 -21.75 1.36
N ARG A 179 -17.14 -20.73 1.04
CA ARG A 179 -17.25 -19.98 -0.22
C ARG A 179 -16.49 -20.62 -1.38
N ASP A 180 -15.35 -21.26 -1.11
CA ASP A 180 -14.66 -22.10 -2.11
C ASP A 180 -15.56 -23.23 -2.63
N ARG A 181 -16.49 -23.73 -1.79
CA ARG A 181 -17.48 -24.74 -2.19
C ARG A 181 -18.59 -24.19 -3.10
N ASP A 182 -18.85 -22.88 -3.06
CA ASP A 182 -19.91 -22.21 -3.84
C ASP A 182 -19.38 -21.61 -5.17
N GLY A 183 -18.07 -21.76 -5.44
CA GLY A 183 -17.43 -21.35 -6.70
C GLY A 183 -17.35 -19.84 -6.92
N SER A 184 -17.75 -19.01 -5.96
CA SER A 184 -17.72 -17.54 -6.03
C SER A 184 -16.60 -16.99 -5.14
N ARG A 185 -15.46 -16.65 -5.75
CA ARG A 185 -14.33 -16.01 -5.05
C ARG A 185 -14.56 -14.50 -4.94
N LEU A 186 -14.31 -13.95 -3.75
CA LEU A 186 -14.63 -12.57 -3.37
C LEU A 186 -13.93 -11.51 -4.23
N PHE A 187 -12.81 -11.87 -4.88
CA PHE A 187 -12.07 -11.04 -5.81
C PHE A 187 -11.44 -11.90 -6.91
N ASP A 188 -12.24 -12.63 -7.69
CA ASP A 188 -11.76 -13.03 -9.01
C ASP A 188 -11.48 -11.74 -9.77
N ALA A 189 -10.21 -11.33 -9.84
CA ALA A 189 -9.77 -10.55 -10.98
C ALA A 189 -10.20 -11.37 -12.19
N PRO A 190 -11.02 -10.83 -13.11
CA PRO A 190 -11.36 -11.57 -14.31
C PRO A 190 -10.04 -12.06 -14.91
N PRO A 191 -9.94 -13.32 -15.34
CA PRO A 191 -8.74 -13.80 -15.99
C PRO A 191 -8.36 -12.75 -17.03
N ILE A 192 -7.17 -12.15 -16.84
CA ILE A 192 -6.59 -11.33 -17.90
C ILE A 192 -6.20 -12.37 -18.94
N GLU A 193 -7.15 -12.73 -19.79
CA GLU A 193 -6.84 -13.41 -21.03
C GLU A 193 -5.79 -12.52 -21.70
N PRO A 194 -4.61 -13.05 -22.06
CA PRO A 194 -3.72 -12.30 -22.92
C PRO A 194 -4.56 -11.90 -24.12
N ASP A 195 -4.67 -10.60 -24.36
CA ASP A 195 -5.48 -10.07 -25.45
C ASP A 195 -4.79 -10.48 -26.76
N GLU A 196 -5.06 -11.70 -27.24
CA GLU A 196 -4.57 -12.24 -28.51
C GLU A 196 -5.10 -11.41 -29.70
N ALA A 197 -5.99 -10.45 -29.43
CA ALA A 197 -6.55 -9.51 -30.40
C ALA A 197 -5.90 -8.11 -30.38
N VAL A 198 -4.82 -7.87 -29.63
CA VAL A 198 -3.91 -6.79 -30.02
C VAL A 198 -3.16 -7.29 -31.23
N GLU A 199 -3.72 -7.07 -32.42
CA GLU A 199 -2.92 -6.99 -33.63
C GLU A 199 -1.82 -5.98 -33.34
N THR A 200 -0.63 -6.49 -33.00
CA THR A 200 0.59 -5.71 -33.13
C THR A 200 0.58 -5.24 -34.57
N GLU A 201 0.41 -3.93 -34.79
CA GLU A 201 0.46 -3.37 -36.13
C GLU A 201 1.65 -3.98 -36.86
N ASP A 202 1.35 -4.64 -37.97
CA ASP A 202 2.28 -5.37 -38.81
C ASP A 202 3.27 -4.36 -39.41
N GLY A 203 4.35 -4.09 -38.66
CA GLY A 203 5.26 -2.98 -38.96
C GLY A 203 6.30 -2.63 -37.88
N ALA A 204 6.24 -3.19 -36.68
CA ALA A 204 7.17 -2.85 -35.60
C ALA A 204 8.62 -3.37 -35.79
N ASP A 205 8.86 -4.18 -36.83
CA ASP A 205 10.16 -4.80 -37.12
C ASP A 205 10.82 -4.29 -38.42
N ARG A 206 10.47 -3.08 -38.86
CA ARG A 206 11.22 -2.42 -39.94
C ARG A 206 12.58 -1.95 -39.43
N PRO A 207 13.70 -2.36 -40.05
CA PRO A 207 15.02 -1.83 -39.68
C PRO A 207 15.05 -0.32 -39.92
N LEU A 208 15.70 0.41 -39.01
CA LEU A 208 15.80 1.88 -38.96
C LEU A 208 16.34 2.57 -40.24
N ASP A 209 16.80 1.81 -41.23
CA ASP A 209 17.40 2.31 -42.47
C ASP A 209 16.36 2.73 -43.54
N GLU A 210 15.06 2.54 -43.30
CA GLU A 210 13.99 2.90 -44.26
C GLU A 210 13.17 4.16 -43.88
N LEU A 211 13.59 4.91 -42.84
CA LEU A 211 12.84 6.07 -42.33
C LEU A 211 13.43 7.46 -42.69
N PHE A 212 14.38 7.53 -43.63
CA PHE A 212 14.90 8.81 -44.18
C PHE A 212 15.17 8.74 -45.69
#